data_AF-A0AAU8U0X8-F1
#
_entry.id   AF-A0AAU8U0X8-F1
#
_cell.length_a   1.000
_cell.length_b   1.000
_cell.length_c   1.000
_cell.angle_alpha   90.00
_cell.angle_beta   90.00
_cell.angle_gamma   90.00
#
_symmetry.space_group_name_H-M   'P 1'
#
loop_
_entity.id
_entity.type
_entity.pdbx_description
1 polymer ?
#
loop_
_entity_poly.entity_id
_entity_poly.type
_entity_poly.pdbx_seq_one_letter_code
_entity_poly.pdbx_strand_id
1 'polypeptide(L)'
;MKKIILTAILVFSFCIGSESKCNSQSERLLFAISSNNCKVAKEIVNKNPKIIFETNEYGADNMEVLFTYYYVLANYDLWQDYDFNCFLDTLLQEKPNLNFYTQELNLTPLGIVAGLPISNKIEILDKLLKAGADIKQMPLKDSDMEILYFAIYNKDLNLMEYLLKNGAPTKDNFGRMIAEWLYDYKTENQTNDEIMKIVKSKEFIRDRKWALQSVDIFLKYADIKDFSDKDRLGSINSLTYFNDIEFVKKLVNLGIFDDKKELLEKAINYAKENRRFEIAEILENLKAKKGF
;
A
#
# COMPACT_ATOMS: atom_id res chain seq x y z
N MET A 1 31.10 3.07 5.55
CA MET A 1 29.76 3.69 5.68
C MET A 1 29.63 5.06 4.98
N LYS A 2 30.60 5.99 5.05
CA LYS A 2 30.56 7.25 4.26
C LYS A 2 30.75 7.12 2.73
N LYS A 3 31.24 5.97 2.25
CA LYS A 3 31.58 5.75 0.83
C LYS A 3 30.39 5.42 -0.08
N ILE A 4 29.23 5.05 0.48
CA ILE A 4 28.06 4.56 -0.28
C ILE A 4 26.94 5.62 -0.36
N ILE A 5 26.85 6.53 0.63
CA ILE A 5 26.12 7.80 0.49
C ILE A 5 26.61 8.55 -0.76
N LEU A 6 27.91 8.44 -1.05
CA LEU A 6 28.51 8.96 -2.26
C LEU A 6 27.90 8.35 -3.52
N THR A 7 27.48 7.07 -3.52
CA THR A 7 26.97 6.37 -4.71
C THR A 7 25.53 6.75 -5.05
N ALA A 8 24.65 6.94 -4.05
CA ALA A 8 23.30 7.48 -4.27
C ALA A 8 23.32 8.96 -4.70
N ILE A 9 24.32 9.72 -4.24
CA ILE A 9 24.60 11.09 -4.71
C ILE A 9 25.27 11.08 -6.10
N LEU A 10 26.04 10.05 -6.44
CA LEU A 10 26.78 9.94 -7.72
C LEU A 10 25.89 9.54 -8.91
N VAL A 11 24.74 8.88 -8.71
CA VAL A 11 23.80 8.59 -9.82
C VAL A 11 23.00 9.84 -10.21
N PHE A 12 22.87 10.82 -9.30
CA PHE A 12 22.33 12.15 -9.58
C PHE A 12 23.44 13.21 -9.64
N SER A 13 24.56 12.92 -10.33
CA SER A 13 25.66 13.86 -10.51
C SER A 13 25.31 14.97 -11.51
N PHE A 14 24.26 15.74 -11.20
CA PHE A 14 23.95 16.98 -11.88
C PHE A 14 24.86 18.05 -11.29
N CYS A 15 25.82 18.52 -12.09
CA CYS A 15 26.78 19.58 -11.75
C CYS A 15 27.83 19.18 -10.68
N ILE A 16 29.05 18.80 -11.10
CA ILE A 16 30.13 18.38 -10.17
C ILE A 16 30.59 19.56 -9.27
N GLY A 17 29.98 19.68 -8.09
CA GLY A 17 30.48 20.45 -6.95
C GLY A 17 29.99 21.89 -6.79
N SER A 18 29.20 22.45 -7.72
CA SER A 18 28.55 23.76 -7.54
C SER A 18 27.47 24.04 -8.60
N GLU A 19 26.46 24.86 -8.24
CA GLU A 19 25.40 25.33 -9.15
C GLU A 19 25.96 26.05 -10.40
N SER A 20 27.10 26.75 -10.25
CA SER A 20 27.77 27.46 -11.35
C SER A 20 28.32 26.56 -12.46
N LYS A 21 28.35 25.24 -12.25
CA LYS A 21 28.80 24.24 -13.23
C LYS A 21 27.66 23.52 -13.93
N CYS A 22 26.42 23.89 -13.65
CA CYS A 22 25.26 23.39 -14.37
C CYS A 22 25.19 24.04 -15.76
N ASN A 23 25.08 23.21 -16.79
CA ASN A 23 25.03 23.62 -18.19
C ASN A 23 23.60 23.99 -18.63
N SER A 24 22.57 23.60 -17.86
CA SER A 24 21.17 23.91 -18.15
C SER A 24 20.39 24.39 -16.92
N GLN A 25 19.23 25.03 -17.14
CA GLN A 25 18.31 25.39 -16.06
C GLN A 25 17.70 24.15 -15.39
N SER A 26 17.50 23.07 -16.15
CA SER A 26 16.96 21.81 -15.62
C SER A 26 17.96 21.18 -14.66
N GLU A 27 19.25 21.11 -15.02
CA GLU A 27 20.30 20.66 -14.12
C GLU A 27 20.41 21.50 -12.84
N ARG A 28 20.19 22.83 -12.94
CA ARG A 28 20.14 23.71 -11.75
C ARG A 28 18.95 23.40 -10.86
N LEU A 29 17.79 23.11 -11.44
CA LEU A 29 16.60 22.71 -10.67
C LEU A 29 16.84 21.38 -9.95
N LEU A 30 17.39 20.38 -10.65
CA LEU A 30 17.76 19.09 -10.07
C LEU A 30 18.79 19.24 -8.94
N PHE A 31 19.78 20.11 -9.13
CA PHE A 31 20.74 20.45 -8.07
C PHE A 31 20.06 21.13 -6.87
N ALA A 32 19.11 22.04 -7.09
CA ALA A 32 18.35 22.67 -6.02
C ALA A 32 17.47 21.67 -5.24
N ILE A 33 16.85 20.73 -5.95
CA ILE A 33 16.08 19.61 -5.37
C ILE A 33 16.99 18.73 -4.51
N SER A 34 18.14 18.29 -5.03
CA SER A 34 19.04 17.38 -4.28
C SER A 34 19.80 18.05 -3.14
N SER A 35 20.06 19.36 -3.24
CA SER A 35 20.69 20.16 -2.17
C SER A 35 19.70 20.71 -1.14
N ASN A 36 18.41 20.32 -1.22
CA ASN A 36 17.34 20.77 -0.33
C ASN A 36 17.19 22.31 -0.29
N ASN A 37 17.42 22.99 -1.42
CA ASN A 37 17.31 24.44 -1.55
C ASN A 37 16.02 24.85 -2.27
N CYS A 38 14.88 24.72 -1.58
CA CYS A 38 13.57 25.02 -2.18
C CYS A 38 13.42 26.49 -2.62
N LYS A 39 14.11 27.44 -1.96
CA LYS A 39 14.09 28.84 -2.38
C LYS A 39 14.61 29.00 -3.81
N VAL A 40 15.76 28.39 -4.12
CA VAL A 40 16.32 28.41 -5.48
C VAL A 40 15.43 27.67 -6.46
N ALA A 41 14.86 26.52 -6.08
CA ALA A 41 13.92 25.80 -6.93
C ALA A 41 12.70 26.66 -7.32
N LYS A 42 12.10 27.37 -6.35
CA LYS A 42 11.01 28.33 -6.60
C LYS A 42 11.43 29.44 -7.56
N GLU A 43 12.61 30.02 -7.37
CA GLU A 43 13.12 31.07 -8.26
C GLU A 43 13.32 30.57 -9.70
N ILE A 44 13.79 29.33 -9.87
CA ILE A 44 13.98 28.71 -11.19
C ILE A 44 12.62 28.46 -11.87
N VAL A 45 11.68 27.79 -11.17
CA VAL A 45 10.35 27.48 -11.70
C VAL A 45 9.57 28.75 -12.02
N ASN A 46 9.59 29.77 -11.15
CA ASN A 46 8.91 31.05 -11.41
C ASN A 46 9.45 31.78 -12.65
N LYS A 47 10.74 31.62 -12.98
CA LYS A 47 11.34 32.24 -14.17
C LYS A 47 11.04 31.46 -15.45
N ASN A 48 10.94 30.14 -15.36
CA ASN A 48 10.65 29.26 -16.47
C ASN A 48 9.77 28.10 -16.02
N PRO A 49 8.43 28.24 -15.97
CA PRO A 49 7.58 27.20 -15.41
C PRO A 49 7.59 25.90 -16.21
N LYS A 50 7.84 25.99 -17.52
CA LYS A 50 7.94 24.80 -18.40
C LYS A 50 9.13 23.90 -18.06
N ILE A 51 10.10 24.40 -17.30
CA ILE A 51 11.30 23.64 -16.89
C ILE A 51 10.93 22.34 -16.19
N ILE A 52 9.78 22.29 -15.51
CA ILE A 52 9.38 21.10 -14.75
C ILE A 52 9.11 19.88 -15.64
N PHE A 53 8.79 20.12 -16.92
CA PHE A 53 8.51 19.09 -17.92
C PHE A 53 9.75 18.71 -18.74
N GLU A 54 10.87 19.42 -18.55
CA GLU A 54 12.12 19.06 -19.21
C GLU A 54 12.66 17.77 -18.59
N THR A 55 13.03 16.84 -19.44
CA THR A 55 13.62 15.57 -19.04
C THR A 55 15.14 15.68 -18.98
N ASN A 56 15.75 14.96 -18.05
CA ASN A 56 17.20 14.76 -18.04
C ASN A 56 17.66 13.80 -19.15
N GLU A 57 18.96 13.49 -19.21
CA GLU A 57 19.55 12.57 -20.20
C GLU A 57 19.00 11.13 -20.13
N TYR A 58 18.39 10.75 -19.00
CA TYR A 58 17.73 9.47 -18.78
C TYR A 58 16.23 9.52 -19.14
N GLY A 59 15.71 10.67 -19.58
CA GLY A 59 14.29 10.81 -19.94
C GLY A 59 13.36 10.98 -18.74
N ALA A 60 13.88 11.18 -17.52
CA ALA A 60 13.08 11.47 -16.33
C ALA A 60 12.85 12.97 -16.19
N ASP A 61 11.61 13.38 -15.95
CA ASP A 61 11.27 14.79 -15.67
C ASP A 61 11.56 15.18 -14.22
N ASN A 62 11.41 16.46 -13.90
CA ASN A 62 11.74 16.98 -12.56
C ASN A 62 10.79 16.45 -11.47
N MET A 63 9.56 16.06 -11.82
CA MET A 63 8.62 15.45 -10.87
C MET A 63 9.05 14.01 -10.57
N GLU A 64 9.42 13.24 -11.59
CA GLU A 64 9.99 11.92 -11.42
C GLU A 64 11.23 11.94 -10.53
N VAL A 65 12.17 12.85 -10.78
CA VAL A 65 13.39 12.96 -9.97
C VAL A 65 13.06 13.29 -8.52
N LEU A 66 12.11 14.19 -8.24
CA LEU A 66 11.69 14.52 -6.88
C LEU A 66 11.21 13.27 -6.12
N PHE A 67 10.34 12.46 -6.72
CA PHE A 67 9.81 11.25 -6.09
C PHE A 67 10.86 10.16 -5.90
N THR A 68 11.67 9.91 -6.93
CA THR A 68 12.76 8.92 -6.85
C THR A 68 13.79 9.32 -5.78
N TYR A 69 14.17 10.60 -5.73
CA TYR A 69 15.10 11.10 -4.73
C TYR A 69 14.52 11.00 -3.31
N TYR A 70 13.26 11.39 -3.13
CA TYR A 70 12.60 11.29 -1.84
C TYR A 70 12.43 9.84 -1.37
N TYR A 71 12.16 8.91 -2.30
CA TYR A 71 12.15 7.48 -2.01
C TYR A 71 13.49 6.98 -1.48
N VAL A 72 14.60 7.41 -2.10
CA VAL A 72 15.95 7.08 -1.61
C VAL A 72 16.17 7.65 -0.22
N LEU A 73 15.89 8.94 -0.01
CA LEU A 73 16.05 9.56 1.31
C LEU A 73 15.24 8.85 2.40
N ALA A 74 13.99 8.50 2.10
CA ALA A 74 13.09 7.83 3.04
C ALA A 74 13.60 6.43 3.44
N ASN A 75 14.08 5.63 2.48
CA ASN A 75 14.61 4.29 2.79
C ASN A 75 15.93 4.29 3.56
N TYR A 76 16.67 5.40 3.54
CA TYR A 76 17.90 5.57 4.32
C TYR A 76 17.72 6.43 5.58
N ASP A 77 16.48 6.79 5.93
CA ASP A 77 16.17 7.62 7.09
C ASP A 77 16.87 9.00 7.06
N LEU A 78 16.91 9.62 5.87
CA LEU A 78 17.53 10.93 5.58
C LEU A 78 16.51 11.99 5.15
N TRP A 79 15.22 11.72 5.31
CA TRP A 79 14.12 12.52 4.77
C TRP A 79 13.64 13.62 5.73
N GLN A 80 14.01 13.56 7.01
CA GLN A 80 13.44 14.39 8.09
C GLN A 80 13.72 15.88 7.89
N ASP A 81 14.92 16.22 7.43
CA ASP A 81 15.31 17.60 7.17
C ASP A 81 14.98 18.04 5.73
N TYR A 82 14.48 17.12 4.90
CA TYR A 82 14.19 17.38 3.50
C TYR A 82 12.82 18.03 3.32
N ASP A 83 12.79 19.22 2.71
CA ASP A 83 11.56 20.00 2.52
C ASP A 83 10.77 19.54 1.28
N PHE A 84 10.40 18.26 1.29
CA PHE A 84 9.65 17.63 0.19
C PHE A 84 8.38 18.40 -0.16
N ASN A 85 7.66 18.87 0.86
CA ASN A 85 6.43 19.63 0.69
C ASN A 85 6.66 20.92 -0.09
N CYS A 86 7.74 21.66 0.20
CA CYS A 86 8.04 22.89 -0.54
C CYS A 86 8.36 22.60 -2.01
N PHE A 87 9.12 21.55 -2.32
CA PHE A 87 9.38 21.15 -3.71
C PHE A 87 8.13 20.68 -4.41
N LEU A 88 7.34 19.81 -3.77
CA LEU A 88 6.09 19.32 -4.32
C LEU A 88 5.13 20.50 -4.62
N ASP A 89 4.93 21.40 -3.66
CA ASP A 89 4.08 22.58 -3.83
C ASP A 89 4.59 23.51 -4.95
N THR A 90 5.91 23.55 -5.18
CA THR A 90 6.52 24.34 -6.26
C THR A 90 6.22 23.70 -7.61
N LEU A 91 6.40 22.39 -7.76
CA LEU A 91 6.19 21.69 -9.03
C LEU A 91 4.70 21.53 -9.37
N LEU A 92 3.82 21.39 -8.37
CA LEU A 92 2.38 21.22 -8.60
C LEU A 92 1.69 22.48 -9.17
N GLN A 93 2.30 23.66 -9.10
CA GLN A 93 1.75 24.91 -9.65
C GLN A 93 1.43 24.79 -11.14
N GLU A 94 2.25 24.04 -11.86
CA GLU A 94 2.14 23.84 -13.30
C GLU A 94 1.31 22.62 -13.69
N LYS A 95 0.65 21.97 -12.71
CA LYS A 95 -0.27 20.83 -12.90
C LYS A 95 0.36 19.69 -13.73
N PRO A 96 1.51 19.16 -13.32
CA PRO A 96 2.13 18.03 -14.01
C PRO A 96 1.24 16.79 -13.96
N ASN A 97 1.48 15.87 -14.90
CA ASN A 97 0.88 14.55 -14.83
C ASN A 97 1.39 13.83 -13.56
N LEU A 98 0.50 13.33 -12.72
CA LEU A 98 0.83 12.56 -11.51
C LEU A 98 0.62 11.05 -11.68
N ASN A 99 0.18 10.63 -12.86
CA ASN A 99 -0.23 9.27 -13.20
C ASN A 99 0.83 8.55 -14.06
N PHE A 100 2.09 8.93 -13.90
CA PHE A 100 3.23 8.29 -14.56
C PHE A 100 3.80 7.16 -13.68
N TYR A 101 4.60 6.29 -14.28
CA TYR A 101 5.44 5.34 -13.56
C TYR A 101 6.89 5.84 -13.63
N THR A 102 7.58 5.90 -12.50
CA THR A 102 9.02 6.20 -12.53
C THR A 102 9.77 5.10 -13.28
N GLN A 103 10.82 5.45 -14.00
CA GLN A 103 11.61 4.49 -14.75
C GLN A 103 12.37 3.52 -13.83
N GLU A 104 12.89 4.02 -12.71
CA GLU A 104 13.71 3.21 -11.79
C GLU A 104 12.88 2.28 -10.90
N LEU A 105 11.76 2.75 -10.38
CA LEU A 105 10.95 2.00 -9.40
C LEU A 105 9.73 1.33 -10.04
N ASN A 106 9.36 1.72 -11.26
CA ASN A 106 8.08 1.35 -11.89
C ASN A 106 6.86 1.66 -11.02
N LEU A 107 6.98 2.62 -10.11
CA LEU A 107 5.92 3.02 -9.20
C LEU A 107 5.32 4.36 -9.60
N THR A 108 4.03 4.54 -9.33
CA THR A 108 3.39 5.86 -9.42
C THR A 108 3.82 6.74 -8.26
N PRO A 109 3.76 8.08 -8.38
CA PRO A 109 3.91 9.00 -7.25
C PRO A 109 3.11 8.62 -6.01
N LEU A 110 1.83 8.26 -6.18
CA LEU A 110 0.99 7.77 -5.08
C LEU A 110 1.51 6.45 -4.50
N GLY A 111 1.92 5.50 -5.36
CA GLY A 111 2.48 4.22 -4.96
C GLY A 111 3.77 4.35 -4.17
N ILE A 112 4.66 5.25 -4.59
CA ILE A 112 5.89 5.59 -3.86
C ILE A 112 5.52 6.05 -2.45
N VAL A 113 4.73 7.12 -2.33
CA VAL A 113 4.39 7.71 -1.02
C VAL A 113 3.68 6.70 -0.13
N ALA A 114 2.73 5.92 -0.66
CA ALA A 114 2.00 4.91 0.10
C ALA A 114 2.93 3.85 0.73
N GLY A 115 3.99 3.46 0.00
CA GLY A 115 4.98 2.48 0.44
C GLY A 115 6.06 3.01 1.38
N LEU A 116 6.21 4.32 1.54
CA LEU A 116 7.30 4.89 2.33
C LEU A 116 7.08 4.78 3.85
N PRO A 117 8.15 4.55 4.64
CA PRO A 117 8.10 4.50 6.10
C PRO A 117 8.18 5.91 6.74
N ILE A 118 7.39 6.86 6.24
CA ILE A 118 7.39 8.27 6.68
C ILE A 118 6.12 8.65 7.46
N SER A 119 6.23 9.59 8.39
CA SER A 119 5.11 9.96 9.28
C SER A 119 4.11 10.94 8.66
N ASN A 120 4.52 11.75 7.69
CA ASN A 120 3.69 12.75 7.00
C ASN A 120 3.00 12.23 5.73
N LYS A 121 3.01 10.91 5.51
CA LYS A 121 2.48 10.23 4.32
C LYS A 121 1.08 10.71 3.90
N ILE A 122 0.16 10.81 4.86
CA ILE A 122 -1.24 11.20 4.59
C ILE A 122 -1.35 12.62 4.03
N GLU A 123 -0.54 13.55 4.53
CA GLU A 123 -0.51 14.93 4.04
C GLU A 123 -0.04 14.97 2.57
N ILE A 124 1.00 14.21 2.24
CA ILE A 124 1.51 14.13 0.87
C ILE A 124 0.47 13.49 -0.05
N LEU A 125 -0.15 12.38 0.36
CA LEU A 125 -1.21 11.74 -0.42
C LEU A 125 -2.39 12.69 -0.67
N ASP A 126 -2.80 13.47 0.33
CA ASP A 126 -3.87 14.46 0.19
C ASP A 126 -3.54 15.53 -0.85
N LYS A 127 -2.30 16.03 -0.86
CA LYS A 127 -1.83 16.97 -1.90
C LYS A 127 -1.88 16.35 -3.29
N LEU A 128 -1.40 15.12 -3.45
CA LEU A 128 -1.38 14.44 -4.75
C LEU A 128 -2.78 14.16 -5.29
N LEU A 129 -3.69 13.65 -4.45
CA LEU A 129 -5.07 13.40 -4.84
C LEU A 129 -5.79 14.71 -5.21
N LYS A 130 -5.62 15.78 -4.43
CA LYS A 130 -6.17 17.12 -4.77
C LYS A 130 -5.61 17.69 -6.06
N ALA A 131 -4.38 17.33 -6.41
CA ALA A 131 -3.73 17.73 -7.65
C ALA A 131 -4.07 16.83 -8.85
N GLY A 132 -4.89 15.79 -8.67
CA GLY A 132 -5.41 14.97 -9.77
C GLY A 132 -4.72 13.61 -9.95
N ALA A 133 -3.93 13.15 -8.98
CA ALA A 133 -3.43 11.79 -8.99
C ALA A 133 -4.60 10.78 -8.87
N ASP A 134 -4.54 9.70 -9.65
CA ASP A 134 -5.60 8.68 -9.71
C ASP A 134 -5.34 7.57 -8.70
N ILE A 135 -6.17 7.51 -7.66
CA ILE A 135 -6.11 6.47 -6.62
C ILE A 135 -6.40 5.05 -7.16
N LYS A 136 -7.02 4.93 -8.33
CA LYS A 136 -7.36 3.65 -8.97
C LYS A 136 -6.28 3.15 -9.91
N GLN A 137 -5.31 4.00 -10.27
CA GLN A 137 -4.16 3.55 -11.03
C GLN A 137 -3.35 2.56 -10.19
N MET A 138 -2.96 1.45 -10.80
CA MET A 138 -2.10 0.48 -10.14
C MET A 138 -0.80 1.17 -9.71
N PRO A 139 -0.43 1.16 -8.43
CA PRO A 139 0.81 1.77 -7.96
C PRO A 139 2.05 1.21 -8.64
N LEU A 140 2.08 -0.07 -9.02
CA LEU A 140 3.21 -0.72 -9.69
C LEU A 140 2.83 -1.08 -11.13
N LYS A 141 3.70 -0.69 -12.07
CA LYS A 141 3.49 -0.91 -13.50
C LYS A 141 3.31 -2.39 -13.83
N ASP A 142 2.35 -2.69 -14.71
CA ASP A 142 2.06 -4.04 -15.21
C ASP A 142 1.76 -5.07 -14.09
N SER A 143 1.31 -4.60 -12.92
CA SER A 143 0.91 -5.44 -11.78
C SER A 143 -0.61 -5.42 -11.54
N ASP A 144 -1.09 -6.37 -10.73
CA ASP A 144 -2.44 -6.37 -10.15
C ASP A 144 -2.48 -5.78 -8.73
N MET A 145 -1.38 -5.14 -8.30
CA MET A 145 -1.24 -4.61 -6.97
C MET A 145 -1.93 -3.25 -6.88
N GLU A 146 -3.01 -3.17 -6.10
CA GLU A 146 -3.72 -1.93 -5.80
C GLU A 146 -3.08 -1.18 -4.62
N ILE A 147 -3.32 0.14 -4.52
CA ILE A 147 -2.69 1.00 -3.50
C ILE A 147 -2.98 0.57 -2.06
N LEU A 148 -4.12 -0.10 -1.82
CA LEU A 148 -4.49 -0.60 -0.50
C LEU A 148 -3.55 -1.70 0.00
N TYR A 149 -2.82 -2.37 -0.91
CA TYR A 149 -1.79 -3.35 -0.56
C TYR A 149 -0.75 -2.78 0.41
N PHE A 150 -0.30 -1.54 0.21
CA PHE A 150 0.70 -0.93 1.09
C PHE A 150 0.20 -0.76 2.52
N ALA A 151 -1.08 -0.43 2.71
CA ALA A 151 -1.66 -0.32 4.03
C ALA A 151 -1.80 -1.69 4.72
N ILE A 152 -2.16 -2.72 3.95
CA ILE A 152 -2.27 -4.11 4.43
C ILE A 152 -0.89 -4.64 4.82
N TYR A 153 0.08 -4.57 3.92
CA TYR A 153 1.44 -5.08 4.11
C TYR A 153 2.14 -4.42 5.30
N ASN A 154 2.03 -3.09 5.42
CA ASN A 154 2.64 -2.34 6.52
C ASN A 154 1.82 -2.38 7.82
N LYS A 155 0.67 -3.08 7.83
CA LYS A 155 -0.28 -3.11 8.95
C LYS A 155 -0.69 -1.69 9.42
N ASP A 156 -0.80 -0.74 8.49
CA ASP A 156 -1.07 0.68 8.74
C ASP A 156 -2.58 0.99 8.64
N LEU A 157 -3.28 0.95 9.78
CA LEU A 157 -4.72 1.21 9.85
C LEU A 157 -5.10 2.64 9.45
N ASN A 158 -4.24 3.62 9.72
CA ASN A 158 -4.50 5.02 9.39
C ASN A 158 -4.44 5.22 7.87
N LEU A 159 -3.42 4.64 7.22
CA LEU A 159 -3.34 4.64 5.77
C LEU A 159 -4.50 3.87 5.13
N MET A 160 -4.88 2.71 5.69
CA MET A 160 -6.01 1.93 5.20
C MET A 160 -7.30 2.74 5.20
N GLU A 161 -7.65 3.34 6.34
CA GLU A 161 -8.86 4.15 6.46
C GLU A 161 -8.83 5.36 5.54
N TYR A 162 -7.67 6.02 5.41
CA TYR A 162 -7.51 7.15 4.51
C TYR A 162 -7.69 6.77 3.03
N LEU A 163 -7.06 5.69 2.57
CA LEU A 163 -7.16 5.24 1.17
C LEU A 163 -8.59 4.84 0.83
N LEU A 164 -9.26 4.07 1.69
CA LEU A 164 -10.65 3.66 1.50
C LEU A 164 -11.61 4.85 1.47
N LYS A 165 -11.44 5.82 2.38
CA LYS A 165 -12.21 7.07 2.40
C LYS A 165 -12.08 7.85 1.09
N ASN A 166 -10.93 7.77 0.42
CA ASN A 166 -10.67 8.45 -0.85
C ASN A 166 -10.99 7.57 -2.08
N GLY A 167 -11.67 6.45 -1.91
CA GLY A 167 -12.17 5.62 -3.02
C GLY A 167 -11.15 4.66 -3.61
N ALA A 168 -10.14 4.26 -2.83
CA ALA A 168 -9.27 3.15 -3.21
C ALA A 168 -10.12 1.88 -3.45
N PRO A 169 -9.83 1.10 -4.50
CA PRO A 169 -10.55 -0.13 -4.76
C PRO A 169 -10.44 -1.14 -3.59
N THR A 170 -11.53 -1.84 -3.33
CA THR A 170 -11.63 -2.85 -2.25
C THR A 170 -11.64 -4.28 -2.77
N LYS A 171 -11.80 -4.46 -4.08
CA LYS A 171 -11.95 -5.76 -4.72
C LYS A 171 -10.71 -6.61 -4.50
N ASP A 172 -10.90 -7.86 -4.07
CA ASP A 172 -9.82 -8.84 -3.83
C ASP A 172 -8.83 -8.46 -2.72
N ASN A 173 -9.07 -7.34 -2.00
CA ASN A 173 -8.23 -6.88 -0.88
C ASN A 173 -8.71 -7.38 0.48
N PHE A 174 -9.99 -7.74 0.64
CA PHE A 174 -10.51 -8.19 1.94
C PHE A 174 -10.00 -9.60 2.30
N GLY A 175 -10.05 -10.52 1.35
CA GLY A 175 -9.47 -11.86 1.45
C GLY A 175 -7.97 -11.80 1.61
N ARG A 176 -7.31 -10.95 0.83
CA ARG A 176 -5.87 -10.68 0.96
C ARG A 176 -5.53 -10.17 2.35
N MET A 177 -6.21 -9.15 2.86
CA MET A 177 -5.99 -8.62 4.20
C MET A 177 -6.03 -9.71 5.27
N ILE A 178 -7.01 -10.63 5.21
CA ILE A 178 -7.10 -11.76 6.14
C ILE A 178 -5.95 -12.77 5.91
N ALA A 179 -5.58 -13.06 4.67
CA ALA A 179 -4.53 -14.02 4.35
C ALA A 179 -3.13 -13.51 4.73
N GLU A 180 -2.82 -12.24 4.48
CA GLU A 180 -1.48 -11.64 4.67
C GLU A 180 -1.06 -11.65 6.15
N TRP A 181 -1.94 -11.29 7.10
CA TRP A 181 -1.55 -11.35 8.52
C TRP A 181 -1.36 -12.78 9.03
N LEU A 182 -2.02 -13.75 8.39
CA LEU A 182 -1.90 -15.18 8.71
C LEU A 182 -0.69 -15.84 8.03
N TYR A 183 -0.15 -15.21 6.97
CA TYR A 183 0.91 -15.78 6.13
C TYR A 183 2.16 -16.10 6.94
N ASP A 184 2.60 -15.17 7.80
CA ASP A 184 3.81 -15.31 8.63
C ASP A 184 3.75 -16.49 9.61
N TYR A 185 2.55 -17.00 9.89
CA TYR A 185 2.33 -18.11 10.82
C TYR A 185 2.27 -19.47 10.13
N LYS A 186 2.12 -19.50 8.80
CA LYS A 186 1.94 -20.74 8.05
C LYS A 186 3.28 -21.36 7.69
N THR A 187 3.45 -22.65 7.97
CA THR A 187 4.62 -23.41 7.51
C THR A 187 4.21 -24.64 6.71
N GLU A 188 5.14 -25.20 5.94
CA GLU A 188 4.89 -26.47 5.25
C GLU A 188 4.63 -27.59 6.27
N ASN A 189 3.66 -28.46 5.97
CA ASN A 189 3.32 -29.66 6.75
C ASN A 189 3.01 -29.41 8.24
N GLN A 190 2.55 -28.21 8.58
CA GLN A 190 2.18 -27.82 9.94
C GLN A 190 1.09 -28.74 10.52
N THR A 191 1.36 -29.30 11.70
CA THR A 191 0.43 -30.17 12.41
C THR A 191 -0.66 -29.36 13.12
N ASN A 192 -1.78 -30.02 13.45
CA ASN A 192 -2.85 -29.38 14.21
C ASN A 192 -2.37 -28.87 15.58
N ASP A 193 -1.51 -29.62 16.28
CA ASP A 193 -1.02 -29.22 17.59
C ASP A 193 -0.13 -27.97 17.51
N GLU A 194 0.67 -27.83 16.45
CA GLU A 194 1.47 -26.63 16.18
C GLU A 194 0.58 -25.42 15.89
N ILE A 195 -0.44 -25.57 15.05
CA ILE A 195 -1.44 -24.52 14.80
C ILE A 195 -2.10 -24.09 16.11
N MET A 196 -2.51 -25.04 16.95
CA MET A 196 -3.15 -24.76 18.24
C MET A 196 -2.21 -24.06 19.23
N LYS A 197 -0.89 -24.27 19.12
CA LYS A 197 0.12 -23.53 19.89
C LYS A 197 0.27 -22.09 19.37
N ILE A 198 0.27 -21.91 18.05
CA ILE A 198 0.38 -20.60 17.39
C ILE A 198 -0.79 -19.70 17.77
N VAL A 199 -2.04 -20.19 17.65
CA VAL A 199 -3.22 -19.36 17.93
C VAL A 199 -3.34 -18.90 19.38
N LYS A 200 -2.61 -19.56 20.29
CA LYS A 200 -2.51 -19.19 21.72
C LYS A 200 -1.34 -18.25 22.01
N SER A 201 -0.45 -18.00 21.04
CA SER A 201 0.70 -17.11 21.19
C SER A 201 0.27 -15.65 21.34
N LYS A 202 1.12 -14.85 21.99
CA LYS A 202 0.85 -13.41 22.19
C LYS A 202 0.90 -12.65 20.87
N GLU A 203 1.80 -13.06 19.98
CA GLU A 203 2.02 -12.48 18.65
C GLU A 203 0.77 -12.66 17.80
N PHE A 204 0.24 -13.89 17.73
CA PHE A 204 -0.99 -14.18 16.98
C PHE A 204 -2.18 -13.38 17.53
N ILE A 205 -2.36 -13.32 18.86
CA ILE A 205 -3.46 -12.55 19.47
C ILE A 205 -3.33 -11.06 19.16
N ARG A 206 -2.12 -10.50 19.19
CA ARG A 206 -1.85 -9.09 18.84
C ARG A 206 -2.18 -8.82 17.38
N ASP A 207 -1.71 -9.65 16.46
CA ASP A 207 -1.90 -9.45 15.03
C ASP A 207 -3.37 -9.71 14.60
N ARG A 208 -4.04 -10.65 15.27
CA ARG A 208 -5.49 -10.87 15.14
C ARG A 208 -6.29 -9.62 15.54
N LYS A 209 -5.88 -8.89 16.58
CA LYS A 209 -6.52 -7.64 16.98
C LYS A 209 -6.46 -6.60 15.85
N TRP A 210 -5.30 -6.47 15.20
CA TRP A 210 -5.17 -5.63 14.02
C TRP A 210 -6.14 -6.06 12.91
N ALA A 211 -6.18 -7.35 12.58
CA ALA A 211 -7.06 -7.87 11.52
C ALA A 211 -8.54 -7.60 11.80
N LEU A 212 -8.98 -7.73 13.06
CA LEU A 212 -10.35 -7.40 13.46
C LEU A 212 -10.67 -5.91 13.28
N GLN A 213 -9.73 -5.02 13.60
CA GLN A 213 -9.88 -3.57 13.38
C GLN A 213 -9.92 -3.24 11.89
N SER A 214 -9.11 -3.91 11.08
CA SER A 214 -9.10 -3.75 9.61
C SER A 214 -10.44 -4.17 9.00
N VAL A 215 -11.07 -5.25 9.49
CA VAL A 215 -12.43 -5.64 9.07
C VAL A 215 -13.43 -4.52 9.37
N ASP A 216 -13.39 -3.95 10.57
CA ASP A 216 -14.30 -2.88 10.95
C ASP A 216 -14.10 -1.63 10.07
N ILE A 217 -12.87 -1.33 9.65
CA ILE A 217 -12.56 -0.24 8.71
C ILE A 217 -13.10 -0.55 7.31
N PHE A 218 -12.84 -1.74 6.76
CA PHE A 218 -13.34 -2.13 5.43
C PHE A 218 -14.86 -1.97 5.33
N LEU A 219 -15.58 -2.43 6.35
CA LEU A 219 -17.04 -2.41 6.37
C LEU A 219 -17.65 -1.01 6.56
N LYS A 220 -16.84 0.02 6.85
CA LYS A 220 -17.30 1.43 6.76
C LYS A 220 -17.46 1.89 5.31
N TYR A 221 -16.72 1.28 4.38
CA TYR A 221 -16.58 1.77 3.00
C TYR A 221 -17.00 0.74 1.94
N ALA A 222 -17.30 -0.50 2.32
CA ALA A 222 -17.77 -1.54 1.43
C ALA A 222 -18.80 -2.45 2.12
N ASP A 223 -19.80 -2.92 1.37
CA ASP A 223 -20.70 -3.98 1.82
C ASP A 223 -20.01 -5.33 1.62
N ILE A 224 -20.08 -6.20 2.63
CA ILE A 224 -19.53 -7.56 2.56
C ILE A 224 -20.13 -8.38 1.40
N LYS A 225 -21.33 -8.02 0.94
CA LYS A 225 -21.99 -8.64 -0.22
C LYS A 225 -21.34 -8.24 -1.54
N ASP A 226 -20.60 -7.14 -1.59
CA ASP A 226 -19.90 -6.72 -2.80
C ASP A 226 -18.52 -7.39 -2.93
N PHE A 227 -18.05 -8.08 -1.89
CA PHE A 227 -16.79 -8.82 -1.93
C PHE A 227 -16.86 -9.96 -2.94
N SER A 228 -15.74 -10.17 -3.64
CA SER A 228 -15.62 -11.23 -4.64
C SER A 228 -15.71 -12.61 -3.98
N ASP A 229 -16.00 -13.64 -4.79
CA ASP A 229 -15.96 -15.01 -4.29
C ASP A 229 -14.55 -15.40 -3.79
N LYS A 230 -13.50 -14.82 -4.39
CA LYS A 230 -12.11 -14.97 -3.97
C LYS A 230 -11.87 -14.36 -2.59
N ASP A 231 -12.39 -13.16 -2.33
CA ASP A 231 -12.31 -12.52 -1.03
C ASP A 231 -13.00 -13.36 0.04
N ARG A 232 -14.27 -13.68 -0.19
CA ARG A 232 -15.11 -14.39 0.79
C ARG A 232 -14.54 -15.76 1.15
N LEU A 233 -14.16 -16.55 0.14
CA LEU A 233 -13.59 -17.88 0.35
C LEU A 233 -12.15 -17.81 0.88
N GLY A 234 -11.34 -16.87 0.38
CA GLY A 234 -9.96 -16.66 0.84
C GLY A 234 -9.88 -16.26 2.32
N SER A 235 -10.78 -15.40 2.78
CA SER A 235 -10.91 -15.05 4.20
C SER A 235 -11.28 -16.27 5.04
N ILE A 236 -12.33 -16.99 4.67
CA ILE A 236 -12.85 -18.10 5.47
C ILE A 236 -11.90 -19.29 5.48
N ASN A 237 -11.28 -19.63 4.35
CA ASN A 237 -10.34 -20.75 4.28
C ASN A 237 -9.08 -20.47 5.10
N SER A 238 -8.55 -19.24 5.05
CA SER A 238 -7.40 -18.86 5.87
C SER A 238 -7.70 -18.98 7.36
N LEU A 239 -8.85 -18.45 7.82
CA LEU A 239 -9.28 -18.56 9.22
C LEU A 239 -9.57 -20.02 9.63
N THR A 240 -10.13 -20.81 8.72
CA THR A 240 -10.43 -22.23 8.94
C THR A 240 -9.15 -23.03 9.13
N TYR A 241 -8.14 -22.81 8.29
CA TYR A 241 -6.83 -23.46 8.42
C TYR A 241 -6.25 -23.27 9.83
N PHE A 242 -6.25 -22.03 10.33
CA PHE A 242 -5.78 -21.69 11.67
C PHE A 242 -6.76 -22.02 12.81
N ASN A 243 -7.95 -22.56 12.51
CA ASN A 243 -8.98 -22.85 13.51
C ASN A 243 -9.43 -21.62 14.33
N ASP A 244 -9.46 -20.43 13.73
CA ASP A 244 -9.96 -19.20 14.40
C ASP A 244 -11.49 -19.14 14.35
N ILE A 245 -12.11 -20.00 15.16
CA ILE A 245 -13.56 -20.17 15.25
C ILE A 245 -14.29 -18.85 15.48
N GLU A 246 -13.79 -18.02 16.40
CA GLU A 246 -14.47 -16.78 16.79
C GLU A 246 -14.42 -15.73 15.66
N PHE A 247 -13.35 -15.69 14.87
CA PHE A 247 -13.30 -14.80 13.72
C PHE A 247 -14.20 -15.32 12.58
N VAL A 248 -14.26 -16.64 12.36
CA VAL A 248 -15.23 -17.23 11.42
C VAL A 248 -16.67 -16.88 11.83
N LYS A 249 -17.03 -17.04 13.11
CA LYS A 249 -18.35 -16.63 13.62
C LYS A 249 -18.64 -15.16 13.34
N LYS A 250 -17.67 -14.26 13.54
CA LYS A 250 -17.83 -12.83 13.23
C LYS A 250 -18.16 -12.63 11.74
N LEU A 251 -17.40 -13.21 10.81
CA LEU A 251 -17.64 -13.04 9.37
C LEU A 251 -18.97 -13.67 8.92
N VAL A 252 -19.34 -14.83 9.48
CA VAL A 252 -20.64 -15.46 9.23
C VAL A 252 -21.78 -14.58 9.71
N ASN A 253 -21.68 -14.00 10.92
CA ASN A 253 -22.71 -13.10 11.46
C ASN A 253 -22.82 -11.78 10.67
N LEU A 254 -21.74 -11.36 10.02
CA LEU A 254 -21.75 -10.22 9.10
C LEU A 254 -22.40 -10.56 7.76
N GLY A 255 -22.66 -11.84 7.46
CA GLY A 255 -23.37 -12.27 6.27
C GLY A 255 -22.46 -12.59 5.08
N ILE A 256 -21.20 -13.00 5.31
CA ILE A 256 -20.22 -13.25 4.24
C ILE A 256 -20.66 -14.28 3.18
N PHE A 257 -21.63 -15.16 3.50
CA PHE A 257 -22.20 -16.15 2.59
C PHE A 257 -23.72 -16.06 2.43
N ASP A 258 -24.36 -14.98 2.89
CA ASP A 258 -25.82 -14.86 2.95
C ASP A 258 -26.53 -15.04 1.60
N ASP A 259 -25.81 -14.82 0.50
CA ASP A 259 -26.23 -14.84 -0.89
C ASP A 259 -25.41 -15.82 -1.75
N LYS A 260 -24.60 -16.70 -1.13
CA LYS A 260 -23.60 -17.52 -1.85
C LYS A 260 -23.62 -19.00 -1.44
N LYS A 261 -24.70 -19.72 -1.76
CA LYS A 261 -24.86 -21.16 -1.46
C LYS A 261 -23.67 -22.02 -1.88
N GLU A 262 -23.25 -21.95 -3.15
CA GLU A 262 -22.16 -22.79 -3.66
C GLU A 262 -20.82 -22.49 -2.96
N LEU A 263 -20.59 -21.23 -2.59
CA LEU A 263 -19.37 -20.83 -1.90
C LEU A 263 -19.36 -21.31 -0.45
N LEU A 264 -20.52 -21.28 0.21
CA LEU A 264 -20.70 -21.86 1.54
C LEU A 264 -20.43 -23.36 1.54
N GLU A 265 -20.92 -24.10 0.54
CA GLU A 265 -20.66 -25.54 0.40
C GLU A 265 -19.17 -25.84 0.22
N LYS A 266 -18.46 -25.03 -0.58
CA LYS A 266 -16.99 -25.13 -0.72
C LYS A 266 -16.29 -24.89 0.62
N ALA A 267 -16.69 -23.89 1.39
CA ALA A 267 -16.13 -23.60 2.71
C ALA A 267 -16.39 -24.72 3.72
N ILE A 268 -17.59 -25.33 3.71
CA ILE A 268 -17.92 -26.50 4.55
C ILE A 268 -17.00 -27.68 4.22
N ASN A 269 -16.84 -27.99 2.93
CA ASN A 269 -15.98 -29.10 2.50
C ASN A 269 -14.52 -28.85 2.91
N TYR A 270 -14.02 -27.62 2.70
CA TYR A 270 -12.67 -27.24 3.12
C TYR A 270 -12.46 -27.42 4.64
N ALA A 271 -13.44 -27.03 5.46
CA ALA A 271 -13.40 -27.23 6.91
C ALA A 271 -13.33 -28.72 7.29
N LYS A 272 -14.13 -29.57 6.63
CA LYS A 272 -14.11 -31.03 6.87
C LYS A 272 -12.77 -31.66 6.47
N GLU A 273 -12.23 -31.30 5.31
CA GLU A 273 -10.93 -31.78 4.82
C GLU A 273 -9.79 -31.42 5.78
N ASN A 274 -9.83 -30.21 6.35
CA ASN A 274 -8.85 -29.75 7.34
C ASN A 274 -9.17 -30.20 8.79
N ARG A 275 -10.19 -31.06 8.98
CA ARG A 275 -10.64 -31.58 10.29
C ARG A 275 -11.00 -30.46 11.28
N ARG A 276 -11.65 -29.40 10.79
CA ARG A 276 -12.15 -28.24 11.54
C ARG A 276 -13.64 -28.37 11.76
N PHE A 277 -14.05 -29.42 12.48
CA PHE A 277 -15.44 -29.84 12.56
C PHE A 277 -16.38 -28.81 13.20
N GLU A 278 -15.92 -28.06 14.22
CA GLU A 278 -16.72 -26.98 14.82
C GLU A 278 -17.01 -25.86 13.80
N ILE A 279 -16.03 -25.51 12.98
CA ILE A 279 -16.22 -24.54 11.90
C ILE A 279 -17.17 -25.09 10.83
N ALA A 280 -17.04 -26.37 10.47
CA ALA A 280 -17.95 -27.03 9.54
C ALA A 280 -19.40 -26.99 10.05
N GLU A 281 -19.63 -27.27 11.34
CA GLU A 281 -20.94 -27.20 11.98
C GLU A 281 -21.52 -25.77 11.96
N ILE A 282 -20.71 -24.75 12.26
CA ILE A 282 -21.14 -23.34 12.16
C ILE A 282 -21.62 -23.00 10.75
N LEU A 283 -20.89 -23.44 9.72
CA LEU A 283 -21.22 -23.19 8.33
C LEU A 283 -22.43 -24.01 7.85
N GLU A 284 -22.59 -25.25 8.32
CA GLU A 284 -23.79 -26.08 8.05
C GLU A 284 -25.05 -25.50 8.70
N ASN A 285 -24.93 -25.00 9.93
CA ASN A 285 -26.01 -24.30 10.62
C ASN A 285 -26.43 -23.03 9.86
N LEU A 286 -25.47 -22.28 9.30
CA LEU A 286 -25.78 -21.16 8.41
C LEU A 286 -26.54 -21.64 7.17
N LYS A 287 -26.08 -22.71 6.52
CA LYS A 287 -26.73 -23.29 5.33
C LYS A 287 -28.18 -23.65 5.61
N ALA A 288 -28.43 -24.37 6.71
CA ALA A 288 -29.77 -24.74 7.16
C ALA A 288 -30.64 -23.51 7.46
N LYS A 289 -30.11 -22.52 8.18
CA LYS A 289 -30.81 -21.27 8.52
C LYS A 289 -31.22 -20.46 7.28
N LYS A 290 -30.43 -20.51 6.22
CA LYS A 290 -30.70 -19.82 4.94
C LYS A 290 -31.62 -20.59 4.00
N GLY A 291 -31.95 -21.85 4.31
CA GLY A 291 -32.77 -22.69 3.44
C GLY A 291 -32.06 -23.08 2.13
N PHE A 292 -30.74 -23.19 2.17
CA PHE A 292 -29.90 -23.57 1.04
C PHE A 292 -29.82 -25.08 0.83
#